data_AF-A0A932QXU0-F1
#
_entry.id   AF-A0A932QXU0-F1
#
_cell.length_a   1.000
_cell.length_b   1.000
_cell.length_c   1.000
_cell.angle_alpha   90.00
_cell.angle_beta   90.00
_cell.angle_gamma   90.00
#
_symmetry.space_group_name_H-M   'P 1'
#
loop_
_entity.id
_entity.type
_entity.pdbx_description
1 polymer ?
#
loop_
_entity_poly.entity_id
_entity_poly.type
_entity_poly.pdbx_seq_one_letter_code
_entity_poly.pdbx_strand_id
1 'polypeptide(L)'
;MIREQKLCEESDIAKVEKYFFEHVNVFDVEKSVFVHSDLHMGNILHDDNKLTAIIDFDHSLKAPPVRCLLSLLGFIDYPAQFVEGTKDFPKYKGKSFYHLLPVLKEELSDIFADPLLLNKLNILFIREAIDLIASNWSEGLNKLMMQMIVENELAENDPKFRNSYYGKILNH
;
A
#
# COMPACT_ATOMS: atom_id res chain seq x y z
N MET A 1 -12.87 -0.52 -18.01
CA MET A 1 -13.74 -0.57 -16.82
C MET A 1 -13.96 0.79 -16.14
N ILE A 2 -12.97 1.45 -15.53
CA ILE A 2 -13.17 2.75 -14.83
C ILE A 2 -13.78 3.83 -15.75
N ARG A 3 -13.20 4.04 -16.95
CA ARG A 3 -13.71 4.99 -17.96
C ARG A 3 -15.11 4.62 -18.46
N GLU A 4 -15.32 3.34 -18.77
CA GLU A 4 -16.60 2.81 -19.29
C GLU A 4 -17.75 3.01 -18.29
N GLN A 5 -17.48 2.78 -17.01
CA GLN A 5 -18.44 2.96 -15.92
C GLN A 5 -18.49 4.40 -15.38
N LYS A 6 -17.65 5.31 -15.90
CA LYS A 6 -17.56 6.72 -15.48
C LYS A 6 -17.38 6.88 -13.96
N LEU A 7 -16.52 6.06 -13.35
CA LEU A 7 -16.32 6.05 -11.90
C LEU A 7 -15.57 7.28 -11.38
N CYS A 8 -14.79 7.93 -12.26
CA CYS A 8 -13.98 9.12 -11.97
C CYS A 8 -13.97 10.06 -13.17
N GLU A 9 -13.53 11.30 -12.95
CA GLU A 9 -13.39 12.32 -14.00
C GLU A 9 -12.30 11.94 -15.02
N GLU A 10 -12.58 12.17 -16.31
CA GLU A 10 -11.66 11.87 -17.41
C GLU A 10 -10.28 12.50 -17.22
N SER A 11 -10.27 13.75 -16.77
CA SER A 11 -9.03 14.52 -16.58
C SER A 11 -8.14 13.90 -15.52
N ASP A 12 -8.71 13.34 -14.47
CA ASP A 12 -7.95 12.74 -13.38
C ASP A 12 -7.42 11.37 -13.80
N ILE A 13 -8.24 10.57 -14.49
CA ILE A 13 -7.79 9.31 -15.08
C ILE A 13 -6.60 9.54 -16.02
N ALA A 14 -6.69 10.53 -16.90
CA ALA A 14 -5.62 10.84 -17.86
C ALA A 14 -4.31 11.29 -17.16
N LYS A 15 -4.40 12.07 -16.08
CA LYS A 15 -3.24 12.47 -15.27
C LYS A 15 -2.56 11.27 -14.63
N VAL A 16 -3.34 10.41 -13.97
CA VAL A 16 -2.82 9.22 -13.28
C VAL A 16 -2.20 8.25 -14.26
N GLU A 17 -2.86 8.00 -15.39
CA GLU A 17 -2.36 7.12 -16.45
C GLU A 17 -1.03 7.61 -17.03
N LYS A 18 -0.95 8.91 -17.38
CA LYS A 18 0.29 9.53 -17.85
C LYS A 18 1.41 9.36 -16.83
N TYR A 19 1.14 9.73 -15.57
CA TYR A 19 2.12 9.64 -14.49
C TYR A 19 2.62 8.19 -14.29
N PHE A 20 1.70 7.22 -14.28
CA PHE A 20 2.03 5.82 -14.10
C PHE A 20 2.97 5.31 -15.21
N PHE A 21 2.65 5.59 -16.49
CA PHE A 21 3.49 5.16 -17.61
C PHE A 21 4.87 5.83 -17.63
N GLU A 22 4.98 7.08 -17.19
CA GLU A 22 6.25 7.80 -17.11
C GLU A 22 7.20 7.24 -16.02
N HIS A 23 6.67 6.56 -15.00
CA HIS A 23 7.42 6.19 -13.80
C HIS A 23 7.45 4.68 -13.48
N VAL A 24 6.65 3.85 -14.16
CA VAL A 24 6.59 2.39 -13.90
C VAL A 24 7.93 1.67 -14.16
N ASN A 25 8.80 2.25 -14.99
CA ASN A 25 10.14 1.74 -15.26
C ASN A 25 11.08 1.71 -14.03
N VAL A 26 10.66 2.29 -12.89
CA VAL A 26 11.35 2.16 -11.60
C VAL A 26 11.54 0.69 -11.17
N PHE A 27 10.79 -0.24 -11.77
CA PHE A 27 10.88 -1.69 -11.50
C PHE A 27 11.68 -2.49 -12.54
N ASP A 28 12.22 -1.88 -13.60
CA ASP A 28 12.81 -2.62 -14.75
C ASP A 28 13.95 -3.57 -14.37
N VAL A 29 14.71 -3.24 -13.33
CA VAL A 29 15.85 -4.04 -12.83
C VAL A 29 15.53 -4.85 -11.58
N GLU A 30 14.28 -4.82 -11.12
CA GLU A 30 13.88 -5.42 -9.86
C GLU A 30 13.71 -6.92 -10.01
N LYS A 31 14.29 -7.69 -9.07
CA LYS A 31 14.01 -9.13 -9.01
C LYS A 31 12.55 -9.34 -8.65
N SER A 32 11.96 -10.40 -9.19
CA SER A 32 10.60 -10.78 -8.85
C SER A 32 10.62 -11.96 -7.90
N VAL A 33 9.98 -11.81 -6.74
CA VAL A 33 9.92 -12.80 -5.66
C VAL A 33 8.47 -13.20 -5.38
N PHE A 34 8.29 -14.27 -4.62
CA PHE A 34 6.98 -14.62 -4.07
C PHE A 34 6.62 -13.67 -2.94
N VAL A 35 5.48 -13.00 -3.04
CA VAL A 35 4.98 -12.04 -2.04
C VAL A 35 3.61 -12.48 -1.56
N HIS A 36 3.48 -12.66 -0.24
CA HIS A 36 2.18 -12.73 0.42
C HIS A 36 1.64 -11.31 0.58
N SER A 37 0.76 -10.88 -0.32
CA SER A 37 0.37 -9.46 -0.42
C SER A 37 -0.58 -8.99 0.69
N ASP A 38 -1.16 -9.94 1.41
CA ASP A 38 -2.07 -9.73 2.53
C ASP A 38 -1.47 -10.26 3.84
N LEU A 39 -0.18 -10.01 4.06
CA LEU A 39 0.47 -10.46 5.29
C LEU A 39 0.13 -9.52 6.45
N HIS A 40 -0.74 -9.99 7.33
CA HIS A 40 -1.14 -9.33 8.59
C HIS A 40 -1.40 -10.38 9.69
N MET A 41 -1.63 -9.93 10.93
CA MET A 41 -1.76 -10.82 12.10
C MET A 41 -2.93 -11.81 12.05
N GLY A 42 -3.91 -11.61 11.17
CA GLY A 42 -4.98 -12.58 10.93
C GLY A 42 -4.53 -13.80 10.13
N ASN A 43 -3.48 -13.61 9.32
CA ASN A 43 -2.91 -14.63 8.42
C ASN A 43 -1.62 -15.25 8.97
N ILE A 44 -1.26 -14.91 10.22
CA ILE A 44 -0.07 -15.40 10.91
C ILE A 44 -0.51 -16.22 12.13
N LEU A 45 -0.18 -17.51 12.12
CA LEU A 45 -0.41 -18.41 13.25
C LEU A 45 0.89 -18.57 14.04
N HIS A 46 0.81 -18.39 15.36
CA HIS A 46 1.95 -18.54 16.24
C HIS A 46 1.60 -19.37 17.48
N ASP A 47 2.61 -20.03 18.04
CA ASP A 47 2.56 -20.70 19.34
C ASP A 47 3.63 -20.06 20.23
N ASP A 48 3.20 -19.37 21.29
CA ASP A 48 4.01 -18.44 22.06
C ASP A 48 4.80 -17.46 21.15
N ASN A 49 6.14 -17.57 21.15
CA ASN A 49 7.06 -16.73 20.40
C ASN A 49 7.50 -17.37 19.06
N LYS A 50 6.86 -18.44 18.61
CA LYS A 50 7.22 -19.15 17.38
C LYS A 50 6.16 -18.96 16.32
N LEU A 51 6.59 -18.52 15.14
CA LEU A 51 5.76 -18.59 13.93
C LEU A 51 5.52 -20.07 13.59
N THR A 52 4.26 -20.47 13.58
CA THR A 52 3.82 -21.86 13.33
C THR A 52 3.37 -22.02 11.88
N ALA A 53 2.61 -21.06 11.35
CA ALA A 53 2.17 -21.09 9.96
C ALA A 53 1.83 -19.68 9.45
N ILE A 54 1.87 -19.53 8.13
CA ILE A 54 1.23 -18.43 7.39
C ILE A 54 0.12 -19.07 6.57
N ILE A 55 -1.04 -18.43 6.52
CA ILE A 55 -2.24 -18.91 5.81
C ILE A 55 -2.77 -17.82 4.87
N ASP A 56 -3.77 -18.17 4.05
CA ASP A 56 -4.47 -17.26 3.13
C ASP A 56 -3.60 -16.68 1.99
N PHE A 57 -3.15 -17.57 1.12
CA PHE A 57 -2.30 -17.23 -0.01
C PHE A 57 -3.08 -16.79 -1.27
N ASP A 58 -4.39 -16.57 -1.21
CA ASP A 58 -5.23 -16.30 -2.38
C ASP A 58 -4.84 -15.00 -3.11
N HIS A 59 -4.28 -14.05 -2.37
CA HIS A 59 -3.73 -12.81 -2.91
C HIS A 59 -2.21 -12.84 -3.13
N SER A 60 -1.57 -13.99 -2.96
CA SER A 60 -0.13 -14.11 -3.18
C SER A 60 0.22 -14.01 -4.65
N LEU A 61 1.33 -13.33 -4.95
CA LEU A 61 1.75 -13.06 -6.31
C LEU A 61 3.26 -13.03 -6.45
N LYS A 62 3.69 -13.14 -7.70
CA LYS A 62 5.07 -12.87 -8.10
C LYS A 62 5.23 -11.36 -8.34
N ALA A 63 5.99 -10.68 -7.49
CA ALA A 63 6.10 -9.21 -7.48
C ALA A 63 7.49 -8.74 -6.98
N PRO A 64 7.84 -7.45 -7.17
CA PRO A 64 8.94 -6.81 -6.46
C PRO A 64 8.90 -7.06 -4.94
N PRO A 65 10.04 -7.29 -4.26
CA PRO A 65 10.10 -7.47 -2.80
C PRO A 65 9.41 -6.34 -2.03
N VAL A 66 9.59 -5.09 -2.47
CA VAL A 66 8.97 -3.90 -1.88
C VAL A 66 7.44 -3.98 -1.78
N ARG A 67 6.77 -4.82 -2.58
CA ARG A 67 5.31 -5.03 -2.49
C ARG A 67 4.87 -5.62 -1.14
N CYS A 68 5.75 -6.33 -0.43
CA CYS A 68 5.42 -6.85 0.91
C CYS A 68 5.24 -5.72 1.93
N LEU A 69 5.84 -4.55 1.69
CA LEU A 69 5.71 -3.42 2.61
C LEU A 69 4.30 -2.82 2.63
N LEU A 70 3.48 -2.99 1.58
CA LEU A 70 2.16 -2.35 1.57
C LEU A 70 1.27 -2.84 2.72
N SER A 71 1.20 -4.17 2.93
CA SER A 71 0.37 -4.74 4.01
C SER A 71 0.96 -4.43 5.39
N LEU A 72 2.28 -4.51 5.53
CA LEU A 72 2.97 -4.28 6.81
C LEU A 72 2.90 -2.81 7.22
N LEU A 73 3.11 -1.87 6.29
CA LEU A 73 2.97 -0.44 6.54
C LEU A 73 1.49 -0.06 6.75
N GLY A 74 0.56 -0.66 6.03
CA GLY A 74 -0.88 -0.49 6.26
C GLY A 74 -1.32 -0.96 7.65
N PHE A 75 -0.75 -2.06 8.16
CA PHE A 75 -0.94 -2.50 9.55
C PHE A 75 -0.34 -1.55 10.58
N ILE A 76 0.85 -1.02 10.30
CA ILE A 76 1.48 -0.03 11.18
C ILE A 76 0.65 1.25 11.24
N ASP A 77 0.14 1.73 10.12
CA ASP A 77 -0.60 2.98 10.02
C ASP A 77 -2.04 2.85 10.55
N TYR A 78 -2.75 1.80 10.13
CA TYR A 78 -4.17 1.61 10.41
C TYR A 78 -4.51 0.18 10.87
N PRO A 79 -4.03 -0.25 12.05
CA PRO A 79 -4.25 -1.62 12.57
C PRO A 79 -5.73 -1.98 12.78
N ALA A 80 -6.61 -0.99 12.93
CA ALA A 80 -8.05 -1.23 13.15
C ALA A 80 -8.74 -1.95 11.99
N GLN A 81 -8.25 -1.82 10.74
CA GLN A 81 -8.88 -2.45 9.57
C GLN A 81 -8.91 -3.97 9.66
N PHE A 82 -7.91 -4.57 10.31
CA PHE A 82 -7.75 -6.03 10.40
C PHE A 82 -8.56 -6.67 11.54
N VAL A 83 -9.26 -5.87 12.32
CA VAL A 83 -10.12 -6.32 13.42
C VAL A 83 -11.54 -5.74 13.28
N GLU A 84 -11.86 -5.15 12.14
CA GLU A 84 -13.19 -4.64 11.84
C GLU A 84 -14.22 -5.77 11.91
N GLY A 85 -15.40 -5.47 12.46
CA GLY A 85 -16.44 -6.48 12.73
C GLY A 85 -16.18 -7.36 13.97
N THR A 86 -15.04 -7.23 14.64
CA THR A 86 -14.76 -7.92 15.91
C THR A 86 -15.02 -7.01 17.11
N LYS A 87 -15.08 -7.61 18.31
CA LYS A 87 -15.16 -6.87 19.59
C LYS A 87 -13.95 -5.95 19.85
N ASP A 88 -12.83 -6.20 19.16
CA ASP A 88 -11.57 -5.49 19.38
C ASP A 88 -11.46 -4.23 18.51
N PHE A 89 -12.34 -4.00 17.53
CA PHE A 89 -12.31 -2.79 16.69
C PHE A 89 -12.24 -1.48 17.49
N PRO A 90 -13.09 -1.23 18.52
CA PRO A 90 -13.03 0.00 19.31
C PRO A 90 -11.69 0.19 20.05
N LYS A 91 -10.98 -0.90 20.35
CA LYS A 91 -9.69 -0.87 21.05
C LYS A 91 -8.57 -0.32 20.15
N TYR A 92 -8.66 -0.56 18.84
CA TYR A 92 -7.61 -0.20 17.88
C TYR A 92 -7.97 0.99 16.97
N LYS A 93 -9.25 1.39 16.92
CA LYS A 93 -9.70 2.56 16.16
C LYS A 93 -8.90 3.82 16.51
N GLY A 94 -8.35 4.48 15.49
CA GLY A 94 -7.57 5.72 15.62
C GLY A 94 -6.18 5.55 16.25
N LYS A 95 -5.71 4.32 16.44
CA LYS A 95 -4.34 4.03 16.87
C LYS A 95 -3.48 3.69 15.66
N SER A 96 -2.18 3.91 15.80
CA SER A 96 -1.13 3.40 14.92
C SER A 96 -0.10 2.63 15.74
N PHE A 97 0.70 1.80 15.06
CA PHE A 97 1.79 1.02 15.61
C PHE A 97 3.15 1.48 15.07
N TYR A 98 3.38 2.79 14.91
CA TYR A 98 4.67 3.32 14.43
C TYR A 98 5.88 2.90 15.28
N HIS A 99 5.67 2.48 16.54
CA HIS A 99 6.72 1.86 17.36
C HIS A 99 7.30 0.56 16.76
N LEU A 100 6.62 -0.08 15.81
CA LEU A 100 7.10 -1.25 15.06
C LEU A 100 7.91 -0.87 13.81
N LEU A 101 7.86 0.39 13.36
CA LEU A 101 8.57 0.81 12.15
C LEU A 101 10.10 0.64 12.24
N PRO A 102 10.78 0.90 13.37
CA PRO A 102 12.20 0.62 13.52
C PRO A 102 12.54 -0.87 13.35
N VAL A 103 11.73 -1.76 13.93
CA VAL A 103 11.90 -3.22 13.79
C VAL A 103 11.73 -3.64 12.34
N LEU A 104 10.70 -3.12 11.66
CA LEU A 104 10.48 -3.39 10.24
C LEU A 104 11.65 -2.90 9.36
N LYS A 105 12.21 -1.73 9.68
CA LYS A 105 13.39 -1.16 8.99
C LYS A 105 14.65 -2.00 9.20
N GLU A 106 14.81 -2.60 10.38
CA GLU A 106 15.92 -3.50 10.69
C GLU A 106 15.79 -4.84 9.94
N GLU A 107 14.64 -5.50 10.07
CA GLU A 107 14.38 -6.83 9.49
C GLU A 107 14.34 -6.82 7.95
N LEU A 108 13.91 -5.71 7.34
CA LEU A 108 13.85 -5.54 5.88
C LEU A 108 14.84 -4.49 5.37
N SER A 109 15.99 -4.37 6.04
CA SER A 109 17.01 -3.35 5.74
C SER A 109 17.43 -3.28 4.27
N ASP A 110 17.55 -4.42 3.57
CA ASP A 110 17.84 -4.46 2.14
C ASP A 110 16.79 -3.73 1.28
N ILE A 111 15.51 -3.81 1.66
CA ILE A 111 14.41 -3.08 0.98
C ILE A 111 14.44 -1.60 1.37
N PHE A 112 14.72 -1.30 2.64
CA PHE A 112 14.78 0.07 3.14
C PHE A 112 16.00 0.87 2.68
N ALA A 113 17.08 0.19 2.30
CA ALA A 113 18.29 0.80 1.75
C ALA A 113 18.13 1.23 0.27
N ASP A 114 17.03 0.85 -0.39
CA ASP A 114 16.79 1.19 -1.78
C ASP A 114 16.55 2.70 -1.95
N PRO A 115 17.39 3.41 -2.74
CA PRO A 115 17.24 4.86 -2.94
C PRO A 115 15.96 5.23 -3.69
N LEU A 116 15.31 4.28 -4.37
CA LEU A 116 14.06 4.46 -5.10
C LEU A 116 12.85 3.93 -4.34
N LEU A 117 13.00 3.51 -3.08
CA LEU A 117 11.94 2.90 -2.28
C LEU A 117 10.64 3.70 -2.33
N LEU A 118 10.70 5.01 -2.08
CA LEU A 118 9.50 5.83 -1.98
C LEU A 118 8.80 5.99 -3.33
N ASN A 119 9.55 6.10 -4.43
CA ASN A 119 9.01 6.09 -5.79
C ASN A 119 8.30 4.75 -6.09
N LYS A 120 8.92 3.63 -5.69
CA LYS A 120 8.34 2.29 -5.87
C LYS A 120 7.05 2.13 -5.07
N LEU A 121 7.07 2.49 -3.79
CA LEU A 121 5.88 2.45 -2.92
C LEU A 121 4.74 3.30 -3.47
N ASN A 122 5.05 4.47 -4.02
CA ASN A 122 4.08 5.35 -4.63
C ASN A 122 3.42 4.73 -5.88
N ILE A 123 4.20 4.21 -6.83
CA ILE A 123 3.63 3.56 -8.02
C ILE A 123 2.79 2.34 -7.64
N LEU A 124 3.23 1.57 -6.64
CA LEU A 124 2.45 0.48 -6.09
C LEU A 124 1.14 0.97 -5.44
N PHE A 125 1.17 2.03 -4.63
CA PHE A 125 -0.03 2.63 -4.06
C PHE A 125 -1.04 3.02 -5.13
N ILE A 126 -0.60 3.74 -6.17
CA ILE A 126 -1.45 4.16 -7.29
C ILE A 126 -2.11 2.94 -7.93
N ARG A 127 -1.34 1.87 -8.18
CA ARG A 127 -1.88 0.63 -8.74
C ARG A 127 -2.96 0.01 -7.85
N GLU A 128 -2.71 -0.14 -6.54
CA GLU A 128 -3.70 -0.71 -5.61
C GLU A 128 -4.95 0.17 -5.49
N ALA A 129 -4.79 1.49 -5.46
CA ALA A 129 -5.89 2.44 -5.41
C ALA A 129 -6.75 2.37 -6.67
N ILE A 130 -6.14 2.20 -7.85
CA ILE A 130 -6.85 2.00 -9.11
C ILE A 130 -7.62 0.67 -9.11
N ASP A 131 -7.04 -0.42 -8.60
CA ASP A 131 -7.75 -1.71 -8.47
C ASP A 131 -8.94 -1.61 -7.50
N LEU A 132 -8.82 -0.82 -6.43
CA LEU A 132 -9.90 -0.54 -5.50
C LEU A 132 -11.04 0.24 -6.16
N ILE A 133 -10.71 1.31 -6.91
CA ILE A 133 -11.68 2.09 -7.69
C ILE A 133 -12.38 1.18 -8.72
N ALA A 134 -11.60 0.34 -9.41
CA ALA A 134 -12.09 -0.59 -10.41
C ALA A 134 -13.09 -1.60 -9.81
N SER A 135 -12.88 -2.03 -8.56
CA SER A 135 -13.80 -2.90 -7.82
C SER A 135 -15.14 -2.23 -7.50
N ASN A 136 -15.26 -0.90 -7.66
CA ASN A 136 -16.49 -0.13 -7.60
C ASN A 136 -17.35 -0.40 -6.35
N TRP A 137 -16.73 -0.39 -5.17
CA TRP A 137 -17.42 -0.60 -3.89
C TRP A 137 -18.44 0.50 -3.58
N SER A 138 -18.09 1.76 -3.84
CA SER A 138 -19.03 2.89 -3.76
C SER A 138 -18.49 4.11 -4.53
N GLU A 139 -19.39 4.96 -5.02
CA GLU A 139 -19.03 6.20 -5.69
C GLU A 139 -18.19 7.13 -4.79
N GLY A 140 -18.54 7.23 -3.50
CA GLY A 140 -17.82 8.06 -2.54
C GLY A 140 -16.38 7.60 -2.33
N LEU A 141 -16.16 6.29 -2.21
CA LEU A 141 -14.81 5.72 -2.09
C LEU A 141 -14.02 5.95 -3.37
N ASN A 142 -14.62 5.76 -4.55
CA ASN A 142 -13.95 5.96 -5.83
C ASN A 142 -13.42 7.40 -5.98
N LYS A 143 -14.27 8.39 -5.64
CA LYS A 143 -13.90 9.81 -5.66
C LYS A 143 -12.79 10.14 -4.67
N LEU A 144 -12.91 9.63 -3.44
CA LEU A 144 -11.90 9.84 -2.39
C LEU A 144 -10.53 9.29 -2.82
N MET A 145 -10.49 8.06 -3.32
CA MET A 145 -9.24 7.42 -3.75
C MET A 145 -8.60 8.15 -4.92
N MET A 146 -9.38 8.54 -5.93
CA MET A 146 -8.86 9.31 -7.06
C MET A 146 -8.32 10.67 -6.63
N GLN A 147 -9.04 11.39 -5.76
CA GLN A 147 -8.59 12.66 -5.21
C GLN A 147 -7.27 12.50 -4.43
N MET A 148 -7.16 11.48 -3.58
CA MET A 148 -5.95 11.19 -2.84
C MET A 148 -4.75 11.00 -3.77
N ILE A 149 -4.90 10.23 -4.85
CA ILE A 149 -3.84 10.03 -5.84
C ILE A 149 -3.43 11.38 -6.45
N VAL A 150 -4.39 12.12 -7.02
CA VAL A 150 -4.11 13.34 -7.77
C VAL A 150 -3.49 14.43 -6.90
N GLU A 151 -3.89 14.54 -5.63
CA GLU A 151 -3.42 15.61 -4.74
C GLU A 151 -2.11 15.27 -4.01
N ASN A 152 -1.84 14.00 -3.71
CA ASN A 152 -0.75 13.64 -2.79
C ASN A 152 0.31 12.70 -3.39
N GLU A 153 -0.06 11.91 -4.41
CA GLU A 153 0.78 10.82 -4.89
C GLU A 153 1.50 11.19 -6.21
N LEU A 154 1.08 12.22 -6.93
CA LEU A 154 1.80 12.68 -8.12
C LEU A 154 3.02 13.53 -7.74
N ALA A 155 4.17 13.25 -8.35
CA ALA A 155 5.45 13.93 -8.06
C ALA A 155 5.43 15.46 -8.32
N GLU A 156 4.49 15.93 -9.13
CA GLU A 156 4.27 17.35 -9.39
C GLU A 156 3.85 18.13 -8.13
N ASN A 157 3.25 17.45 -7.15
CA ASN A 157 2.83 18.03 -5.88
C ASN A 157 3.97 18.04 -4.85
N ASP A 158 4.81 17.00 -4.85
CA ASP A 158 5.99 16.88 -4.01
C ASP A 158 6.99 15.90 -4.63
N PRO A 159 8.09 16.39 -5.25
CA PRO A 159 9.10 15.53 -5.87
C PRO A 159 9.83 14.59 -4.91
N LYS A 160 9.73 14.84 -3.59
CA LYS A 160 10.30 13.98 -2.55
C LYS A 160 9.25 13.10 -1.89
N PHE A 161 8.00 13.16 -2.35
CA PHE A 161 6.86 12.38 -1.86
C PHE A 161 6.69 12.40 -0.33
N ARG A 162 7.11 13.46 0.37
CA ARG A 162 6.94 13.57 1.83
C ARG A 162 5.48 13.61 2.23
N ASN A 163 4.63 14.17 1.35
CA ASN A 163 3.19 14.27 1.55
C ASN A 163 2.40 13.05 1.03
N SER A 164 3.06 12.12 0.31
CA SER A 164 2.44 10.86 -0.11
C SER A 164 2.04 10.02 1.11
N TYR A 165 1.13 9.07 0.92
CA TYR A 165 0.70 8.14 1.97
C TYR A 165 1.89 7.47 2.66
N TYR A 166 2.76 6.82 1.88
CA TYR A 166 3.94 6.14 2.43
C TYR A 166 5.02 7.12 2.90
N GLY A 167 5.13 8.31 2.30
CA GLY A 167 6.04 9.35 2.77
C GLY A 167 5.70 9.79 4.19
N LYS A 168 4.42 9.96 4.52
CA LYS A 168 3.97 10.28 5.87
C LYS A 168 4.34 9.18 6.86
N ILE A 169 4.05 7.92 6.51
CA ILE A 169 4.38 6.76 7.37
C ILE A 169 5.88 6.66 7.63
N LEU A 170 6.71 6.81 6.60
CA LEU A 170 8.15 6.60 6.72
C LEU A 170 8.89 7.73 7.46
N ASN A 171 8.24 8.89 7.61
CA ASN A 171 8.74 10.07 8.34
C ASN A 171 8.33 10.11 9.83
N HIS A 172 7.54 9.14 10.31
CA HIS A 172 7.28 8.94 11.75
C HIS A 172 8.51 8.36 12.47
#